data_AF-A0A6I5H420-F1
#
_entry.id   AF-A0A6I5H420-F1
#
_cell.length_a   1.000
_cell.length_b   1.000
_cell.length_c   1.000
_cell.angle_alpha   90.00
_cell.angle_beta   90.00
_cell.angle_gamma   90.00
#
_symmetry.space_group_name_H-M   'P 1'
#
loop_
_entity.id
_entity.type
_entity.pdbx_description
1 polymer ?
#
loop_
_entity_poly.entity_id
_entity_poly.type
_entity_poly.pdbx_seq_one_letter_code
_entity_poly.pdbx_strand_id
1 'polypeptide(L)'
;MRIPTGTIVAVCVLPAVLLVAGCAGSGVKQTRLGELVYLQATTDRGPGPFTASTAAVVPGSTPSRGTAVVPGSTPPRGTAAVSAAELAAPLRATRTLSGATPGLYRGTPRVAACDTERHIGYLAADPAKADAFARVAGVTRPGLPAYLRALTPVVLGTDTRVTSHSYRSRRADGYQAVLQAGTAVLVDDRGVPRVRCACGNPLGPPAPTRGGAGARGTPWAGYRPNKVVVVAPAPHAVASLTLVDEGRRTWTERRVGQDVRRDRVVSPPAPARTSPPPSSPAGSSPPLSS
;
A
#
# COMPACT_ATOMS: atom_id res chain seq x y z
N MET A 1 -64.24 51.58 -17.36
CA MET A 1 -63.95 50.64 -18.47
C MET A 1 -64.02 49.22 -17.93
N ARG A 2 -64.91 48.41 -18.51
CA ARG A 2 -64.86 46.95 -18.77
C ARG A 2 -64.29 45.99 -17.67
N ILE A 3 -65.21 45.30 -16.97
CA ILE A 3 -65.43 43.82 -16.75
C ILE A 3 -64.42 42.90 -17.52
N PRO A 4 -64.10 41.61 -17.15
CA PRO A 4 -64.89 40.69 -16.30
C PRO A 4 -64.25 39.45 -15.59
N THR A 5 -65.10 38.75 -14.81
CA THR A 5 -65.29 37.26 -14.65
C THR A 5 -64.16 36.36 -14.08
N GLY A 6 -64.44 35.33 -13.26
CA GLY A 6 -65.73 34.70 -12.97
C GLY A 6 -65.70 33.61 -11.89
N THR A 7 -66.89 33.42 -11.31
CA THR A 7 -67.67 32.19 -11.02
C THR A 7 -67.05 30.92 -10.43
N ILE A 8 -67.80 30.42 -9.44
CA ILE A 8 -67.65 29.26 -8.55
C ILE A 8 -68.20 27.96 -9.22
N VAL A 9 -67.97 26.82 -8.55
CA VAL A 9 -68.64 25.49 -8.63
C VAL A 9 -67.85 24.49 -9.51
N ALA A 10 -67.51 23.24 -9.14
CA ALA A 10 -68.18 22.17 -8.40
C ALA A 10 -67.13 21.10 -7.94
N VAL A 11 -67.26 20.48 -6.75
CA VAL A 11 -67.84 19.13 -6.50
C VAL A 11 -66.92 17.94 -6.81
N CYS A 12 -66.67 17.10 -5.78
CA CYS A 12 -66.83 15.63 -5.73
C CYS A 12 -65.78 14.96 -4.82
N VAL A 13 -66.25 14.47 -3.66
CA VAL A 13 -65.56 13.47 -2.84
C VAL A 13 -65.98 12.09 -3.34
N LEU A 14 -65.02 11.25 -3.73
CA LEU A 14 -65.19 9.80 -3.89
C LEU A 14 -63.84 9.12 -3.59
N PRO A 15 -63.80 8.05 -2.77
CA PRO A 15 -62.57 7.35 -2.43
C PRO A 15 -62.29 6.25 -3.46
N ALA A 16 -61.09 6.23 -4.03
CA ALA A 16 -60.61 5.12 -4.84
C ALA A 16 -59.49 4.39 -4.08
N VAL A 17 -59.86 3.26 -3.47
CA VAL A 17 -58.92 2.23 -3.03
C VAL A 17 -58.29 1.65 -4.30
N LEU A 18 -56.99 1.88 -4.49
CA LEU A 18 -56.18 1.18 -5.48
C LEU A 18 -55.15 0.33 -4.76
N LEU A 19 -55.44 -0.97 -4.70
CA LEU A 19 -54.51 -2.05 -4.42
C LEU A 19 -53.37 -2.00 -5.44
N VAL A 20 -52.19 -1.54 -5.03
CA VAL A 20 -50.95 -1.80 -5.77
C VAL A 20 -50.32 -3.06 -5.18
N ALA A 21 -50.67 -4.20 -5.77
CA ALA A 21 -49.83 -5.38 -5.75
C ALA A 21 -48.60 -5.07 -6.63
N GLY A 22 -47.48 -4.72 -6.00
CA GLY A 22 -46.22 -4.37 -6.67
C GLY A 22 -45.07 -5.10 -6.02
N CYS A 23 -44.64 -6.18 -6.66
CA CYS A 23 -43.46 -7.02 -6.46
C CYS A 23 -42.59 -6.73 -5.23
N ALA A 24 -42.47 -7.74 -4.36
CA ALA A 24 -41.27 -7.94 -3.56
C ALA A 24 -40.07 -8.06 -4.50
N GLY A 25 -39.55 -6.91 -4.93
CA GLY A 25 -38.26 -6.81 -5.57
C GLY A 25 -37.28 -7.32 -4.56
N SER A 26 -36.75 -8.51 -4.83
CA SER A 26 -35.63 -9.09 -4.12
C SER A 26 -34.64 -7.95 -3.92
N GLY A 27 -34.44 -7.54 -2.68
CA GLY A 27 -33.42 -6.59 -2.33
C GLY A 27 -32.12 -7.21 -2.79
N VAL A 28 -31.69 -6.87 -4.01
CA VAL A 28 -30.31 -7.01 -4.40
C VAL A 28 -29.63 -6.13 -3.37
N LYS A 29 -29.10 -6.77 -2.32
CA LYS A 29 -28.13 -6.15 -1.42
C LYS A 29 -27.16 -5.52 -2.39
N GLN A 30 -27.26 -4.20 -2.53
CA GLN A 30 -26.40 -3.44 -3.40
C GLN A 30 -25.04 -3.67 -2.77
N THR A 31 -24.32 -4.66 -3.30
CA THR A 31 -23.00 -5.04 -2.87
C THR A 31 -22.25 -3.72 -2.95
N ARG A 32 -21.94 -3.11 -1.80
CA ARG A 32 -21.08 -1.93 -1.81
C ARG A 32 -19.88 -2.34 -2.64
N LEU A 33 -19.74 -1.76 -3.83
CA LEU A 33 -18.55 -1.93 -4.63
C LEU A 33 -17.41 -1.57 -3.69
N GLY A 34 -16.60 -2.57 -3.32
CA GLY A 34 -15.47 -2.34 -2.44
C GLY A 34 -14.52 -1.35 -3.11
N GLU A 35 -13.74 -0.64 -2.30
CA GLU A 35 -12.76 0.31 -2.81
C GLU A 35 -11.70 -0.41 -3.67
N LEU A 36 -11.65 -0.10 -4.96
CA LEU A 36 -10.68 -0.70 -5.89
C LEU A 36 -9.25 -0.48 -5.41
N VAL A 37 -8.44 -1.54 -5.43
CA VAL A 37 -7.03 -1.49 -5.03
C VAL A 37 -6.15 -1.56 -6.27
N TYR A 38 -5.25 -0.59 -6.43
CA TYR A 38 -4.35 -0.52 -7.56
C TYR A 38 -3.10 -1.39 -7.35
N LEU A 39 -2.79 -2.27 -8.29
CA LEU A 39 -1.52 -2.98 -8.34
C LEU A 39 -0.49 -2.09 -9.03
N GLN A 40 0.56 -1.70 -8.31
CA GLN A 40 1.59 -0.79 -8.81
C GLN A 40 2.94 -1.49 -8.86
N ALA A 41 3.39 -1.81 -10.08
CA ALA A 41 4.70 -2.40 -10.35
C ALA A 41 5.84 -1.45 -9.96
N THR A 42 7.05 -1.97 -9.74
CA THR A 42 8.18 -1.21 -9.17
C THR A 42 8.49 0.11 -9.89
N THR A 43 8.40 0.13 -11.22
CA THR A 43 8.70 1.30 -12.06
C THR A 43 7.44 2.05 -12.54
N ASP A 44 6.25 1.47 -12.36
CA ASP A 44 4.99 2.12 -12.75
C ASP A 44 4.76 3.35 -11.88
N ARG A 45 4.62 4.53 -12.48
CA ARG A 45 4.41 5.77 -11.74
C ARG A 45 2.98 5.91 -11.23
N GLY A 46 2.04 5.12 -11.75
CA GLY A 46 0.63 5.17 -11.37
C GLY A 46 -0.06 6.49 -11.72
N PRO A 47 -1.28 6.70 -11.21
CA PRO A 47 -2.05 7.90 -11.51
C PRO A 47 -1.53 9.13 -10.74
N GLY A 48 -1.43 10.26 -11.45
CA GLY A 48 -1.18 11.59 -10.87
C GLY A 48 0.11 11.68 -10.03
N PRO A 49 1.30 11.50 -10.62
CA PRO A 49 2.56 11.60 -9.88
C PRO A 49 2.77 13.01 -9.32
N PHE A 50 3.18 13.10 -8.06
CA PHE A 50 3.61 14.36 -7.46
C PHE A 50 4.89 14.87 -8.13
N THR A 51 5.92 14.04 -8.24
CA THR A 51 7.22 14.44 -8.79
C THR A 51 7.71 13.46 -9.83
N ALA A 52 8.70 13.87 -10.63
CA ALA A 52 9.52 12.91 -11.38
C ALA A 52 10.16 11.89 -10.43
N SER A 53 10.55 10.73 -10.98
CA SER A 53 11.15 9.65 -10.20
C SER A 53 12.43 10.14 -9.49
N THR A 54 12.54 9.75 -8.23
CA THR A 54 13.76 9.86 -7.41
C THR A 54 14.27 8.48 -6.98
N ALA A 55 13.67 7.40 -7.48
CA ALA A 55 14.20 6.06 -7.26
C ALA A 55 15.59 5.95 -7.89
N ALA A 56 16.57 5.52 -7.10
CA ALA A 56 17.91 5.28 -7.60
C ALA A 56 17.89 4.08 -8.57
N VAL A 57 18.66 4.18 -9.65
CA VAL A 57 18.97 3.02 -10.49
C VAL A 57 20.00 2.20 -9.73
N VAL A 58 19.56 1.18 -9.00
CA VAL A 58 20.47 0.30 -8.24
C VAL A 58 21.07 -0.73 -9.20
N PRO A 59 22.41 -0.76 -9.40
CA PRO A 59 23.05 -1.80 -10.20
C PRO A 59 22.84 -3.17 -9.54
N GLY A 60 22.27 -4.12 -10.27
CA GLY A 60 21.94 -5.46 -9.76
C GLY A 60 20.50 -5.63 -9.29
N SER A 61 19.68 -4.58 -9.30
CA SER A 61 18.22 -4.70 -9.38
C SER A 61 17.83 -5.12 -10.79
N THR A 62 18.28 -6.30 -11.19
CA THR A 62 17.65 -6.99 -12.32
C THR A 62 16.22 -7.25 -11.85
N PRO A 63 15.18 -6.70 -12.49
CA PRO A 63 13.89 -7.37 -12.39
C PRO A 63 14.16 -8.83 -12.74
N SER A 64 13.63 -9.77 -11.95
CA SER A 64 13.73 -11.19 -12.27
C SER A 64 13.51 -11.31 -13.77
N ARG A 65 14.58 -11.70 -14.49
CA ARG A 65 14.67 -11.57 -15.94
C ARG A 65 13.54 -12.43 -16.48
N GLY A 66 12.40 -11.81 -16.78
CA GLY A 66 11.44 -12.41 -17.68
C GLY A 66 12.23 -12.63 -18.95
N THR A 67 12.48 -13.90 -19.27
CA THR A 67 13.19 -14.31 -20.46
C THR A 67 12.60 -13.53 -21.62
N ALA A 68 13.43 -12.71 -22.28
CA ALA A 68 13.06 -12.13 -23.55
C ALA A 68 12.65 -13.30 -24.44
N VAL A 69 11.38 -13.34 -24.84
CA VAL A 69 10.86 -14.38 -25.71
C VAL A 69 11.59 -14.23 -27.04
N VAL A 70 12.53 -15.14 -27.29
CA VAL A 70 13.02 -15.44 -28.63
C VAL A 70 11.80 -15.93 -29.42
N PRO A 71 11.45 -15.33 -30.58
CA PRO A 71 10.38 -15.87 -31.40
C PRO A 71 10.85 -17.21 -31.96
N GLY A 72 10.32 -18.32 -31.43
CA GLY A 72 10.59 -19.65 -32.00
C GLY A 72 10.53 -20.84 -31.05
N SER A 73 10.45 -20.65 -29.73
CA SER A 73 10.48 -21.78 -28.79
C SER A 73 9.17 -21.94 -28.03
N THR A 74 8.47 -23.04 -28.27
CA THR A 74 7.26 -23.49 -27.56
C THR A 74 7.44 -23.39 -26.05
N PRO A 75 6.55 -22.72 -25.29
CA PRO A 75 6.76 -22.49 -23.86
C PRO A 75 6.50 -23.78 -23.05
N PRO A 76 7.31 -24.07 -22.01
CA PRO A 76 6.95 -25.08 -21.03
C PRO A 76 5.73 -24.61 -20.22
N ARG A 77 4.79 -25.54 -20.06
CA ARG A 77 3.54 -25.39 -19.32
C ARG A 77 3.84 -25.11 -17.84
N GLY A 78 3.77 -23.84 -17.43
CA GLY A 78 4.04 -23.47 -16.04
C GLY A 78 3.97 -21.99 -15.70
N THR A 79 3.21 -21.17 -16.44
CA THR A 79 2.80 -19.85 -15.96
C THR A 79 1.47 -20.02 -15.25
N ALA A 80 1.49 -19.96 -13.91
CA ALA A 80 0.26 -19.81 -13.15
C ALA A 80 -0.31 -18.42 -13.48
N ALA A 81 -1.21 -18.36 -14.46
CA ALA A 81 -2.06 -17.20 -14.69
C ALA A 81 -2.88 -17.02 -13.42
N VAL A 82 -2.68 -15.88 -12.73
CA VAL A 82 -3.56 -15.51 -11.63
C VAL A 82 -4.99 -15.46 -12.16
N SER A 83 -5.88 -16.25 -11.55
CA SER A 83 -7.25 -16.37 -12.04
C SER A 83 -8.00 -15.06 -11.81
N ALA A 84 -9.00 -14.77 -12.65
CA ALA A 84 -9.89 -13.62 -12.43
C ALA A 84 -10.54 -13.64 -11.03
N ALA A 85 -10.75 -14.83 -10.46
CA ALA A 85 -11.22 -15.02 -9.09
C ALA A 85 -10.20 -14.58 -8.01
N GLU A 86 -8.90 -14.71 -8.27
CA GLU A 86 -7.82 -14.23 -7.38
C GLU A 86 -7.66 -12.71 -7.43
N LEU A 87 -7.86 -12.10 -8.61
CA LEU A 87 -7.96 -10.64 -8.76
C LEU A 87 -9.23 -10.06 -8.13
N ALA A 88 -10.29 -10.87 -8.01
CA ALA A 88 -11.55 -10.51 -7.36
C ALA A 88 -11.61 -10.89 -5.87
N ALA A 89 -10.66 -11.69 -5.36
CA ALA A 89 -10.60 -12.06 -3.96
C ALA A 89 -10.41 -10.80 -3.10
N PRO A 90 -11.08 -10.70 -1.94
CA PRO A 90 -10.92 -9.53 -1.10
C PRO A 90 -9.44 -9.38 -0.74
N LEU A 91 -8.85 -8.26 -1.17
CA LEU A 91 -7.48 -7.85 -0.86
C LEU A 91 -7.38 -7.46 0.62
N ARG A 92 -7.59 -8.46 1.47
CA ARG A 92 -7.27 -8.41 2.89
C ARG A 92 -5.80 -8.74 2.97
N ALA A 93 -5.01 -7.77 3.43
CA ALA A 93 -3.64 -8.07 3.79
C ALA A 93 -3.66 -9.21 4.80
N THR A 94 -2.90 -10.26 4.48
CA THR A 94 -3.00 -11.52 5.19
C THR A 94 -2.12 -11.50 6.43
N ARG A 95 -1.16 -10.57 6.48
CA ARG A 95 -0.24 -10.37 7.60
C ARG A 95 0.05 -8.89 7.82
N THR A 96 0.09 -8.50 9.09
CA THR A 96 0.63 -7.21 9.52
C THR A 96 2.00 -7.45 10.12
N LEU A 97 3.01 -6.72 9.66
CA LEU A 97 4.38 -6.77 10.16
C LEU A 97 4.72 -5.44 10.83
N SER A 98 5.55 -5.48 11.87
CA SER A 98 6.09 -4.26 12.48
C SER A 98 7.09 -3.61 11.52
N GLY A 99 7.10 -2.29 11.41
CA GLY A 99 8.09 -1.55 10.61
C GLY A 99 9.53 -1.76 11.06
N ALA A 100 9.73 -2.24 12.29
CA ALA A 100 11.04 -2.60 12.84
C ALA A 100 11.45 -4.07 12.58
N THR A 101 10.64 -4.87 11.89
CA THR A 101 10.96 -6.28 11.62
C THR A 101 12.27 -6.39 10.82
N PRO A 102 13.32 -7.06 11.35
CA PRO A 102 14.57 -7.24 10.63
C PRO A 102 14.35 -7.96 9.29
N GLY A 103 14.92 -7.42 8.22
CA GLY A 103 14.80 -7.99 6.87
C GLY A 103 13.48 -7.72 6.17
N LEU A 104 12.57 -6.94 6.78
CA LEU A 104 11.36 -6.45 6.12
C LEU A 104 11.70 -5.65 4.85
N TYR A 105 12.79 -4.89 4.93
CA TYR A 105 13.28 -4.03 3.87
C TYR A 105 14.56 -4.56 3.27
N ARG A 106 14.72 -4.30 1.98
CA ARG A 106 15.94 -4.57 1.22
C ARG A 106 16.79 -3.30 1.12
N GLY A 107 18.10 -3.48 0.97
CA GLY A 107 19.01 -2.38 0.71
C GLY A 107 20.46 -2.83 0.60
N THR A 108 21.22 -2.17 -0.28
CA THR A 108 22.66 -2.36 -0.39
C THR A 108 23.38 -1.33 0.52
N PRO A 109 24.42 -1.74 1.26
CA PRO A 109 25.18 -0.82 2.11
C PRO A 109 25.61 0.44 1.36
N ARG A 110 25.37 1.61 1.98
CA ARG A 110 25.76 2.94 1.48
C ARG A 110 25.15 3.33 0.13
N VAL A 111 24.11 2.62 -0.31
CA VAL A 111 23.32 2.96 -1.50
C VAL A 111 21.91 3.34 -1.08
N ALA A 112 21.54 4.60 -1.33
CA ALA A 112 20.19 5.09 -1.07
C ALA A 112 19.26 4.60 -2.19
N ALA A 113 18.11 4.04 -1.82
CA ALA A 113 17.08 3.63 -2.78
C ALA A 113 16.35 4.83 -3.42
N CYS A 114 16.41 5.98 -2.76
CA CYS A 114 15.73 7.21 -3.17
C CYS A 114 16.67 8.41 -3.01
N ASP A 115 16.61 9.32 -3.97
CA ASP A 115 17.24 10.63 -3.91
C ASP A 115 16.31 11.62 -3.19
N THR A 116 16.53 11.78 -1.88
CA THR A 116 15.72 12.64 -1.01
C THR A 116 15.87 14.12 -1.36
N GLU A 117 17.09 14.59 -1.63
CA GLU A 117 17.33 16.01 -1.95
C GLU A 117 16.69 16.39 -3.29
N ARG A 118 16.71 15.48 -4.27
CA ARG A 118 15.98 15.69 -5.53
C ARG A 118 14.46 15.76 -5.32
N HIS A 119 13.92 14.97 -4.40
CA HIS A 119 12.49 15.04 -4.07
C HIS A 119 12.14 16.38 -3.40
N ILE A 120 12.99 16.85 -2.48
CA ILE A 120 12.88 18.19 -1.88
C ILE A 120 12.91 19.27 -2.95
N GLY A 121 13.84 19.19 -3.90
CA GLY A 121 13.96 20.14 -5.01
C GLY A 121 12.69 20.18 -5.88
N TYR A 122 12.10 19.03 -6.20
CA TYR A 122 10.85 18.98 -6.95
C TYR A 122 9.68 19.63 -6.22
N LEU A 123 9.54 19.43 -4.91
CA LEU A 123 8.48 20.07 -4.13
C LEU A 123 8.74 21.57 -3.97
N ALA A 124 10.00 21.98 -3.80
CA ALA A 124 10.36 23.41 -3.75
C ALA A 124 10.00 24.15 -5.05
N ALA A 125 10.18 23.49 -6.21
CA ALA A 125 9.87 24.05 -7.52
C ALA A 125 8.36 24.18 -7.80
N ASP A 126 7.51 23.45 -7.07
CA ASP A 126 6.05 23.51 -7.21
C ASP A 126 5.37 23.77 -5.85
N PRO A 127 5.22 25.07 -5.47
CA PRO A 127 3.89 25.57 -5.22
C PRO A 127 2.91 24.72 -4.42
N ALA A 128 1.90 24.38 -5.22
CA ALA A 128 0.69 23.73 -4.82
C ALA A 128 0.91 22.23 -4.57
N LYS A 129 1.92 21.61 -5.19
CA LYS A 129 2.30 20.22 -4.88
C LYS A 129 2.91 20.10 -3.50
N ALA A 130 3.79 21.01 -3.12
CA ALA A 130 4.34 21.04 -1.77
C ALA A 130 3.23 21.22 -0.73
N ASP A 131 2.28 22.13 -0.95
CA ASP A 131 1.15 22.31 -0.03
C ASP A 131 0.27 21.05 0.07
N ALA A 132 -0.02 20.40 -1.05
CA ALA A 132 -0.81 19.17 -1.07
C ALA A 132 -0.07 18.02 -0.38
N PHE A 133 1.23 17.89 -0.60
CA PHE A 133 2.07 16.89 0.06
C PHE A 133 2.13 17.14 1.56
N ALA A 134 2.39 18.38 1.99
CA ALA A 134 2.49 18.78 3.38
C ALA A 134 1.21 18.45 4.17
N ARG A 135 0.04 18.69 3.56
CA ARG A 135 -1.26 18.30 4.13
C ARG A 135 -1.38 16.80 4.38
N VAL A 136 -0.96 15.96 3.44
CA VAL A 136 -0.98 14.49 3.62
C VAL A 136 0.05 14.04 4.65
N ALA A 137 1.24 14.63 4.61
CA ALA A 137 2.33 14.29 5.53
C ALA A 137 2.06 14.76 6.97
N GLY A 138 1.15 15.71 7.18
CA GLY A 138 0.85 16.30 8.48
C GLY A 138 1.94 17.26 8.96
N VAL A 139 2.63 17.93 8.02
CA VAL A 139 3.70 18.89 8.32
C VAL A 139 3.41 20.24 7.66
N THR A 140 4.13 21.28 8.06
CA THR A 140 4.07 22.57 7.37
C THR A 140 4.93 22.53 6.11
N ARG A 141 4.61 23.38 5.13
CA ARG A 141 5.41 23.49 3.90
C ARG A 141 6.88 23.81 4.16
N PRO A 142 7.24 24.78 5.03
CA PRO A 142 8.64 25.02 5.39
C PRO A 142 9.29 23.83 6.11
N GLY A 143 8.51 22.97 6.75
CA GLY A 143 8.97 21.76 7.42
C GLY A 143 9.24 20.57 6.49
N LEU A 144 8.81 20.62 5.22
CA LEU A 144 8.98 19.50 4.28
C LEU A 144 10.44 19.04 4.10
N PRO A 145 11.43 19.94 3.96
CA PRO A 145 12.82 19.50 3.84
C PRO A 145 13.28 18.71 5.07
N ALA A 146 12.99 19.20 6.29
CA ALA A 146 13.35 18.50 7.51
C ALA A 146 12.62 17.14 7.63
N TYR A 147 11.33 17.12 7.32
CA TYR A 147 10.52 15.90 7.30
C TYR A 147 11.12 14.83 6.37
N LEU A 148 11.40 15.19 5.12
CA LEU A 148 11.91 14.25 4.12
C LEU A 148 13.31 13.73 4.46
N ARG A 149 14.19 14.56 5.02
CA ARG A 149 15.53 14.16 5.46
C ARG A 149 15.53 13.21 6.66
N ALA A 150 14.49 13.27 7.49
CA ALA A 150 14.29 12.35 8.60
C ALA A 150 13.81 10.97 8.14
N LEU A 151 13.33 10.83 6.90
CA LEU A 151 12.93 9.55 6.35
C LEU A 151 14.12 8.75 5.83
N THR A 152 14.00 7.43 5.90
CA THR A 152 15.04 6.47 5.52
C THR A 152 14.77 5.89 4.14
N PRO A 153 15.69 5.99 3.17
CA PRO A 153 15.51 5.40 1.85
C PRO A 153 15.75 3.88 1.89
N VAL A 154 14.75 3.10 1.50
CA VAL A 154 14.80 1.62 1.50
C VAL A 154 14.04 1.04 0.30
N VAL A 155 14.19 -0.28 0.08
CA VAL A 155 13.43 -1.01 -0.94
C VAL A 155 12.48 -1.99 -0.24
N LEU A 156 11.24 -2.08 -0.71
CA LEU A 156 10.27 -3.03 -0.15
C LEU A 156 10.71 -4.48 -0.36
N GLY A 157 10.73 -5.27 0.73
CA GLY A 157 11.08 -6.68 0.69
C GLY A 157 9.96 -7.58 0.13
N THR A 158 8.71 -7.12 0.25
CA THR A 158 7.48 -7.87 -0.04
C THR A 158 6.41 -6.93 -0.60
N ASP A 159 5.41 -7.51 -1.27
CA ASP A 159 4.25 -6.77 -1.78
C ASP A 159 3.50 -6.13 -0.60
N THR A 160 3.35 -4.80 -0.64
CA THR A 160 2.91 -4.01 0.53
C THR A 160 1.70 -3.17 0.21
N ARG A 161 0.67 -3.24 1.05
CA ARG A 161 -0.54 -2.46 0.93
C ARG A 161 -0.39 -1.09 1.60
N VAL A 162 -0.81 -0.04 0.89
CA VAL A 162 -0.74 1.36 1.33
C VAL A 162 -1.98 2.14 0.87
N THR A 163 -2.20 3.31 1.46
CA THR A 163 -2.93 4.39 0.79
C THR A 163 -1.91 5.25 0.07
N SER A 164 -2.02 5.41 -1.24
CA SER A 164 -1.20 6.36 -2.02
C SER A 164 -2.04 7.57 -2.41
N HIS A 165 -1.40 8.70 -2.70
CA HIS A 165 -2.11 9.93 -3.04
C HIS A 165 -1.70 10.41 -4.42
N SER A 166 -2.68 10.52 -5.32
CA SER A 166 -2.51 11.15 -6.62
C SER A 166 -2.60 12.66 -6.48
N TYR A 167 -1.82 13.40 -7.27
CA TYR A 167 -1.97 14.84 -7.38
C TYR A 167 -2.81 15.20 -8.61
N ARG A 168 -3.96 15.83 -8.38
CA ARG A 168 -4.83 16.38 -9.42
C ARG A 168 -5.59 17.58 -8.89
N SER A 169 -5.86 18.58 -9.74
CA SER A 169 -6.65 19.76 -9.36
C SER A 169 -6.17 20.44 -8.06
N ARG A 170 -4.84 20.52 -7.86
CA ARG A 170 -4.17 21.08 -6.68
C ARG A 170 -4.47 20.36 -5.34
N ARG A 171 -4.96 19.12 -5.41
CA ARG A 171 -5.32 18.28 -4.26
C ARG A 171 -4.58 16.95 -4.30
N ALA A 172 -4.42 16.38 -3.11
CA ALA A 172 -3.90 15.04 -2.90
C ALA A 172 -5.09 14.12 -2.67
N ASP A 173 -5.38 13.24 -3.62
CA ASP A 173 -6.52 12.34 -3.55
C ASP A 173 -6.04 10.91 -3.27
N GLY A 174 -6.45 10.39 -2.12
CA GLY A 174 -6.09 9.06 -1.63
C GLY A 174 -6.75 7.93 -2.44
N TYR A 175 -6.01 6.85 -2.65
CA TYR A 175 -6.48 5.61 -3.24
C TYR A 175 -5.72 4.41 -2.65
N GLN A 176 -6.37 3.25 -2.58
CA GLN A 176 -5.71 2.02 -2.10
C GLN A 176 -4.77 1.47 -3.16
N ALA A 177 -3.59 1.02 -2.73
CA ALA A 177 -2.62 0.39 -3.61
C ALA A 177 -1.93 -0.80 -2.95
N VAL A 178 -1.48 -1.74 -3.78
CA VAL A 178 -0.42 -2.71 -3.46
C VAL A 178 0.81 -2.33 -4.26
N LEU A 179 1.89 -2.04 -3.56
CA LEU A 179 3.20 -1.78 -4.14
C LEU A 179 3.96 -3.10 -4.28
N GLN A 180 4.48 -3.37 -5.46
CA GLN A 180 5.31 -4.55 -5.72
C GLN A 180 6.59 -4.54 -4.86
N ALA A 181 7.00 -5.71 -4.36
CA ALA A 181 8.33 -5.94 -3.81
C ALA A 181 9.42 -5.43 -4.75
N GLY A 182 10.43 -4.73 -4.24
CA GLY A 182 11.42 -4.03 -5.07
C GLY A 182 11.10 -2.55 -5.33
N THR A 183 9.93 -2.05 -4.89
CA THR A 183 9.63 -0.61 -4.96
C THR A 183 10.49 0.17 -3.98
N ALA A 184 11.14 1.24 -4.45
CA ALA A 184 11.88 2.18 -3.61
C ALA A 184 10.92 3.14 -2.87
N VAL A 185 11.11 3.26 -1.56
CA VAL A 185 10.29 4.08 -0.66
C VAL A 185 11.14 4.83 0.37
N LEU A 186 10.60 5.93 0.88
CA LEU A 186 11.09 6.57 2.11
C LEU A 186 10.22 6.10 3.29
N VAL A 187 10.84 5.61 4.36
CA VAL A 187 10.14 5.14 5.58
C VAL A 187 10.44 6.03 6.79
N ASP A 188 9.49 6.17 7.71
CA ASP A 188 9.71 6.94 8.94
C ASP A 188 10.54 6.19 10.00
N ASP A 189 10.73 6.84 11.15
CA ASP A 189 11.46 6.31 12.32
C ASP A 189 10.75 5.14 13.02
N ARG A 190 9.53 4.79 12.60
CA ARG A 190 8.80 3.59 13.02
C ARG A 190 8.70 2.56 11.91
N GLY A 191 9.44 2.78 10.83
CA GLY A 191 9.57 1.89 9.69
C GLY A 191 8.32 1.82 8.82
N VAL A 192 7.46 2.84 8.78
CA VAL A 192 6.26 2.88 7.91
C VAL A 192 6.57 3.59 6.60
N PRO A 193 6.19 3.06 5.43
CA PRO A 193 6.33 3.77 4.14
C PRO A 193 5.55 5.09 4.11
N ARG A 194 6.26 6.18 3.79
CA ARG A 194 5.74 7.55 3.74
C ARG A 194 5.80 8.18 2.36
N VAL A 195 6.71 7.74 1.48
CA VAL A 195 6.85 8.26 0.12
C VAL A 195 7.20 7.13 -0.83
N ARG A 196 6.59 7.13 -2.02
CA ARG A 196 6.98 6.24 -3.12
C ARG A 196 7.88 6.97 -4.12
N CYS A 197 9.11 6.51 -4.28
CA CYS A 197 10.13 7.29 -4.98
C CYS A 197 9.96 7.30 -6.51
N ALA A 198 9.26 6.33 -7.10
CA ALA A 198 8.96 6.31 -8.53
C ALA A 198 8.07 7.49 -8.99
N CYS A 199 7.23 8.03 -8.11
CA CYS A 199 6.26 9.08 -8.42
C CYS A 199 6.24 10.27 -7.44
N GLY A 200 6.99 10.19 -6.34
CA GLY A 200 6.99 11.21 -5.29
C GLY A 200 5.70 11.29 -4.48
N ASN A 201 4.79 10.32 -4.63
CA ASN A 201 3.50 10.37 -3.98
C ASN A 201 3.66 10.14 -2.47
N PRO A 202 3.03 10.97 -1.60
CA PRO A 202 2.97 10.69 -0.18
C PRO A 202 2.09 9.46 0.07
N LEU A 203 2.51 8.64 1.03
CA LEU A 203 1.86 7.39 1.41
C LEU A 203 1.28 7.51 2.82
N GLY A 204 0.16 6.83 3.03
CA GLY A 204 -0.50 6.68 4.31
C GLY A 204 -0.81 5.22 4.62
N PRO A 205 -1.26 4.93 5.85
CA PRO A 205 -1.70 3.59 6.21
C PRO A 205 -2.85 3.15 5.30
N PRO A 206 -2.93 1.87 4.96
CA PRO A 206 -4.02 1.35 4.13
C PRO A 206 -5.35 1.46 4.88
N ALA A 207 -6.42 1.80 4.16
CA ALA A 207 -7.76 1.82 4.73
C ALA A 207 -8.24 0.38 5.05
N PRO A 208 -9.08 0.19 6.08
CA PRO A 208 -9.66 -1.12 6.36
C PRO A 208 -10.36 -1.70 5.12
N THR A 209 -10.10 -2.97 4.80
CA THR A 209 -10.74 -3.63 3.65
C THR A 209 -12.23 -3.78 3.93
N ARG A 210 -13.04 -2.92 3.32
CA ARG A 210 -14.47 -3.16 3.19
C ARG A 210 -14.62 -4.21 2.08
N GLY A 211 -15.28 -5.34 2.37
CA GLY A 211 -15.34 -6.49 1.43
C GLY A 211 -15.83 -6.11 0.02
N GLY A 212 -15.52 -6.94 -0.96
CA GLY A 212 -16.02 -6.78 -2.34
C GLY A 212 -15.18 -5.88 -3.27
N ALA A 213 -13.90 -5.66 -2.97
CA ALA A 213 -12.99 -4.88 -3.82
C ALA A 213 -12.12 -5.78 -4.70
N GLY A 214 -12.15 -5.55 -6.02
CA GLY A 214 -11.21 -6.16 -6.97
C GLY A 214 -9.90 -5.38 -7.10
N ALA A 215 -8.88 -6.05 -7.61
CA ALA A 215 -7.62 -5.44 -8.02
C ALA A 215 -7.76 -4.72 -9.37
N ARG A 216 -7.11 -3.55 -9.52
CA ARG A 216 -6.97 -2.85 -10.79
C ARG A 216 -5.50 -2.74 -11.18
N GLY A 217 -5.20 -3.00 -12.45
CA GLY A 217 -3.83 -2.99 -12.99
C GLY A 217 -3.33 -4.39 -13.30
N THR A 218 -2.14 -4.48 -13.89
CA THR A 218 -1.57 -5.76 -14.33
C THR A 218 -0.79 -6.39 -13.17
N PRO A 219 -1.16 -7.61 -12.72
CA PRO A 219 -0.37 -8.34 -11.75
C PRO A 219 0.99 -8.73 -12.33
N TRP A 220 2.05 -8.61 -11.54
CA TRP A 220 3.39 -9.07 -11.93
C TRP A 220 3.54 -10.58 -11.73
N ALA A 221 4.56 -11.17 -12.38
CA ALA A 221 4.95 -12.54 -12.13
C ALA A 221 5.26 -12.73 -10.63
N GLY A 222 4.59 -13.71 -10.01
CA GLY A 222 4.73 -14.01 -8.59
C GLY A 222 3.86 -13.17 -7.65
N TYR A 223 3.02 -12.26 -8.17
CA TYR A 223 2.00 -11.59 -7.35
C TYR A 223 1.09 -12.63 -6.69
N ARG A 224 0.95 -12.53 -5.36
CA ARG A 224 0.09 -13.42 -4.57
C ARG A 224 -0.75 -12.56 -3.62
N PRO A 225 -2.06 -12.39 -3.88
CA PRO A 225 -2.94 -11.58 -3.04
C PRO A 225 -2.87 -11.95 -1.55
N ASN A 226 -2.72 -13.24 -1.24
CA ASN A 226 -2.62 -13.78 0.12
C ASN A 226 -1.22 -13.64 0.78
N LYS A 227 -0.26 -13.00 0.10
CA LYS A 227 1.07 -12.67 0.63
C LYS A 227 1.30 -11.16 0.77
N VAL A 228 0.31 -10.35 0.41
CA VAL A 228 0.37 -8.90 0.62
C VAL A 228 0.37 -8.58 2.11
N VAL A 229 1.29 -7.72 2.53
CA VAL A 229 1.44 -7.30 3.93
C VAL A 229 0.97 -5.87 4.15
N VAL A 230 0.66 -5.56 5.41
CA VAL A 230 0.60 -4.19 5.93
C VAL A 230 1.78 -3.98 6.86
N VAL A 231 2.44 -2.84 6.73
CA VAL A 231 3.45 -2.42 7.70
C VAL A 231 2.78 -1.54 8.75
N ALA A 232 2.71 -2.04 9.97
CA ALA A 232 2.29 -1.28 11.14
C ALA A 232 3.48 -0.52 11.73
N PRO A 233 3.27 0.66 12.33
CA PRO A 233 4.34 1.37 13.02
C PRO A 233 4.91 0.50 14.15
N ALA A 234 6.23 0.52 14.29
CA ALA A 234 6.88 -0.01 15.48
C ALA A 234 6.34 0.69 16.75
N PRO A 235 6.23 -0.02 17.90
CA PRO A 235 5.74 0.58 19.14
C PRO A 235 6.53 1.81 19.60
N HIS A 236 7.82 1.85 19.26
CA HIS A 236 8.73 2.95 19.55
C HIS A 236 9.55 3.30 18.30
N ALA A 237 10.04 4.53 18.25
CA ALA A 237 11.00 4.94 17.22
C ALA A 237 12.26 4.07 17.30
N VAL A 238 12.77 3.67 16.15
CA VAL A 238 14.01 2.90 16.04
C VAL A 238 15.16 3.80 15.61
N ALA A 239 16.37 3.52 16.13
CA ALA A 239 17.57 4.23 15.70
C ALA A 239 18.07 3.76 14.33
N SER A 240 17.76 2.51 13.96
CA SER A 240 18.21 1.84 12.75
C SER A 240 17.22 0.80 12.26
N LEU A 241 17.30 0.51 10.97
CA LEU A 241 16.61 -0.58 10.29
C LEU A 241 17.62 -1.62 9.84
N THR A 242 17.27 -2.90 10.01
CA THR A 242 18.08 -4.03 9.54
C THR A 242 17.61 -4.45 8.16
N LEU A 243 18.40 -4.11 7.14
CA LEU A 243 18.13 -4.35 5.72
C LEU A 243 18.82 -5.62 5.23
N VAL A 244 18.21 -6.29 4.26
CA VAL A 244 18.80 -7.46 3.58
C VAL A 244 19.17 -7.14 2.13
N ASP A 245 20.37 -7.55 1.71
CA ASP A 245 20.77 -7.63 0.29
C ASP A 245 20.87 -9.12 -0.05
N GLU A 246 19.84 -9.67 -0.68
CA GLU A 246 19.81 -11.09 -1.05
C GLU A 246 20.86 -11.46 -2.09
N GLY A 247 21.21 -10.53 -2.99
CA GLY A 247 22.20 -10.75 -4.04
C GLY A 247 23.60 -10.90 -3.46
N ARG A 248 23.93 -10.07 -2.46
CA ARG A 248 25.22 -10.14 -1.74
C ARG A 248 25.20 -11.04 -0.51
N ARG A 249 24.02 -11.52 -0.10
CA ARG A 249 23.77 -12.24 1.15
C ARG A 249 24.27 -11.47 2.38
N THR A 250 24.15 -10.14 2.36
CA THR A 250 24.61 -9.27 3.44
C THR A 250 23.44 -8.65 4.20
N TRP A 251 23.63 -8.46 5.50
CA TRP A 251 22.73 -7.70 6.35
C TRP A 251 23.35 -6.36 6.69
N THR A 252 22.53 -5.31 6.66
CA THR A 252 22.98 -3.93 6.87
C THR A 252 22.15 -3.28 7.95
N GLU A 253 22.80 -2.75 8.97
CA GLU A 253 22.19 -1.79 9.87
C GLU A 253 22.28 -0.39 9.23
N ARG A 254 21.13 0.16 8.84
CA ARG A 254 20.99 1.53 8.31
C ARG A 254 20.35 2.41 9.36
N ARG A 255 21.03 3.48 9.76
CA ARG A 255 20.44 4.47 10.68
C ARG A 255 19.22 5.13 10.04
N VAL A 256 18.25 5.50 10.86
CA VAL A 256 17.10 6.27 10.39
C VAL A 256 17.56 7.64 9.86
N GLY A 257 16.96 8.06 8.75
CA GLY A 257 17.28 9.29 8.04
C GLY A 257 17.94 9.06 6.67
N GLN A 258 18.20 10.15 5.96
CA GLN A 258 18.67 10.08 4.57
C GLN A 258 20.14 9.67 4.40
N ASP A 259 20.99 9.82 5.42
CA ASP A 259 22.44 9.59 5.29
C ASP A 259 22.79 8.10 5.40
N VAL A 260 22.93 7.45 4.23
CA VAL A 260 23.29 6.03 4.12
C VAL A 260 24.80 5.77 4.24
N ARG A 261 25.66 6.80 4.27
CA ARG A 261 27.14 6.60 4.24
C ARG A 261 27.66 5.88 5.49
N ARG A 262 26.89 5.92 6.58
CA ARG A 262 27.21 5.30 7.87
C ARG A 262 26.63 3.90 8.05
N ASP A 263 26.08 3.31 7.00
CA ASP A 263 25.61 1.93 7.00
C ASP A 263 26.71 0.97 7.49
N ARG A 264 26.31 0.03 8.35
CA ARG A 264 27.18 -1.01 8.90
C ARG A 264 26.73 -2.36 8.41
N VAL A 265 27.65 -3.15 7.85
CA VAL A 265 27.39 -4.57 7.58
C VAL A 265 27.41 -5.31 8.91
N VAL A 266 26.39 -6.12 9.15
CA VAL A 266 26.18 -6.87 10.39
C VAL A 266 25.94 -8.35 10.09
N SER A 267 26.06 -9.20 11.10
CA SER A 267 25.65 -10.60 11.01
C SER A 267 24.13 -10.71 10.80
N PRO A 268 23.65 -11.79 10.16
CA PRO A 268 22.22 -12.07 10.09
C PRO A 268 21.55 -12.02 11.47
N PRO A 269 20.36 -11.40 11.60
CA PRO A 269 19.62 -11.44 12.85
C PRO A 269 19.30 -12.88 13.21
N ALA A 270 19.33 -13.19 14.51
CA ALA A 270 18.93 -14.50 14.99
C ALA A 270 17.49 -14.79 14.53
N PRO A 271 17.18 -16.03 14.12
CA PRO A 271 15.81 -16.41 13.83
C PRO A 271 14.92 -16.08 15.03
N ALA A 272 13.73 -15.55 14.79
CA ALA A 272 12.75 -15.40 15.85
C ALA A 272 12.55 -16.77 16.51
N ARG A 273 12.86 -16.88 17.80
CA ARG A 273 12.59 -18.10 18.57
C ARG A 273 11.08 -18.29 18.54
N THR A 274 10.60 -19.30 17.79
CA THR A 274 9.23 -19.77 17.96
C THR A 274 9.13 -20.32 19.37
N SER A 275 8.40 -19.63 20.25
CA SER A 275 8.04 -20.18 21.55
C SER A 275 7.40 -21.55 21.30
N PRO A 276 7.81 -22.62 22.02
CA PRO A 276 7.12 -23.90 21.93
C PRO A 276 5.64 -23.67 22.31
N PRO A 277 4.70 -24.39 21.67
CA PRO A 277 3.29 -24.31 22.04
C PRO A 277 3.16 -24.58 23.55
N PRO A 278 2.24 -23.90 24.27
CA PRO A 278 2.04 -24.17 25.68
C PRO A 278 1.73 -25.65 25.85
N SER A 279 2.57 -26.35 26.61
CA SER A 279 2.33 -27.73 27.02
C SER A 279 1.01 -27.76 27.78
N SER A 280 0.02 -28.46 27.22
CA SER A 280 -1.25 -28.74 27.87
C SER A 280 -0.98 -29.33 29.26
N PRO A 281 -1.69 -28.91 30.32
CA PRO A 281 -1.54 -29.56 31.62
C PRO A 281 -1.94 -31.02 31.46
N ALA A 282 -1.00 -31.93 31.75
CA ALA A 282 -1.32 -33.35 31.88
C ALA A 282 -2.38 -33.48 32.98
N GLY A 283 -3.53 -34.06 32.63
CA GLY A 283 -4.58 -34.36 33.58
C GLY A 283 -4.05 -35.28 34.67
N SER A 284 -4.12 -34.83 35.92
CA SER A 284 -3.90 -35.67 37.07
C SER A 284 -5.02 -36.71 37.14
N SER A 285 -4.70 -37.96 36.83
CA SER A 285 -5.57 -39.10 37.16
C SER A 285 -5.70 -39.21 38.69
N PRO A 286 -6.90 -39.44 39.25
CA PRO A 286 -7.06 -39.64 40.68
C PRO A 286 -6.50 -41.01 41.10
N PRO A 287 -6.00 -41.15 42.35
CA PRO A 287 -5.51 -42.43 42.85
C PRO A 287 -6.68 -43.40 43.09
N LEU A 288 -6.48 -44.66 42.70
CA LEU A 288 -7.31 -45.81 43.07
C LEU A 288 -7.11 -46.11 44.56
N SER A 289 -8.17 -46.00 45.36
CA SER A 289 -8.20 -46.49 46.74
C SER A 289 -8.33 -48.02 46.76
N SER A 290 -7.47 -48.67 47.56
CA SER A 290 -7.65 -50.04 48.05
C SER A 290 -8.23 -50.01 49.45
#